data_AF-A0AB72X4D8-F1
#
_entry.id   AF-A0AB72X4D8-F1
#
_cell.length_a   1.000
_cell.length_b   1.000
_cell.length_c   1.000
_cell.angle_alpha   90.00
_cell.angle_beta   90.00
_cell.angle_gamma   90.00
#
_symmetry.space_group_name_H-M   'P 1'
#
loop_
_entity.id
_entity.type
_entity.pdbx_description
1 polymer ?
#
loop_
_entity_poly.entity_id
_entity_poly.type
_entity_poly.pdbx_seq_one_letter_code
_entity_poly.pdbx_strand_id
1 'polypeptide(L)'
;MLSLHVSCSRIDENFATLNLSGGFYPEEGDSTYLTWIDMMPIQATQTITVSLLDEGVTTHRGKTIQELSDDDSEAFDYEQMPPVSEMVAELKKRPLLRSEYTFKFLAPDCTQLNGQTLPEEESLAMSVIWHALHRDGKARVSLHSSTLEGLAVRAPSNDHARYKLGIGESIELQLGTLPAP
;
A
#
# COMPACT_ATOMS: atom_id res chain seq x y z
N MET A 1 -7.08 13.29 6.43
CA MET A 1 -6.00 12.33 6.11
C MET A 1 -6.29 11.71 4.76
N LEU A 2 -5.28 11.51 3.94
CA LEU A 2 -5.34 10.74 2.69
C LEU A 2 -4.24 9.68 2.74
N SER A 3 -4.55 8.48 2.27
CA SER A 3 -3.63 7.35 2.21
C SER A 3 -3.76 6.64 0.88
N LEU A 4 -2.63 6.49 0.20
CA LEU A 4 -2.51 5.65 -1.00
C LEU A 4 -1.56 4.51 -0.67
N HIS A 5 -1.96 3.29 -1.01
CA HIS A 5 -1.15 2.09 -0.83
C HIS A 5 -1.04 1.34 -2.15
N VAL A 6 0.17 1.00 -2.54
CA VAL A 6 0.46 -0.01 -3.55
C VAL A 6 1.01 -1.21 -2.81
N SER A 7 0.33 -2.35 -2.87
CA SER A 7 0.77 -3.59 -2.24
C SER A 7 1.05 -4.66 -3.28
N CYS A 8 2.17 -5.34 -3.10
CA CYS A 8 2.61 -6.47 -3.90
C CYS A 8 2.86 -7.63 -2.96
N SER A 9 2.48 -8.82 -3.39
CA SER A 9 2.65 -10.07 -2.65
C SER A 9 3.14 -11.13 -3.61
N ARG A 10 3.91 -12.11 -3.17
CA ARG A 10 4.33 -13.25 -4.01
C ARG A 10 3.37 -14.42 -3.94
N ILE A 11 2.36 -14.35 -3.07
CA ILE A 11 1.38 -15.43 -2.82
C ILE A 11 -0.04 -15.09 -3.29
N ASP A 12 -0.36 -13.82 -3.51
CA ASP A 12 -1.70 -13.39 -3.95
C ASP A 12 -1.86 -13.46 -5.46
N GLU A 13 -3.05 -13.71 -5.99
CA GLU A 13 -3.26 -13.86 -7.43
C GLU A 13 -2.93 -12.57 -8.22
N ASN A 14 -3.36 -11.42 -7.68
CA ASN A 14 -3.05 -10.12 -8.26
C ASN A 14 -1.54 -9.84 -8.19
N PHE A 15 -0.98 -9.28 -9.27
CA PHE A 15 0.42 -8.85 -9.31
C PHE A 15 0.68 -7.73 -8.30
N ALA A 16 -0.06 -6.63 -8.39
CA ALA A 16 -0.07 -5.61 -7.36
C ALA A 16 -1.46 -4.99 -7.30
N THR A 17 -1.77 -4.35 -6.18
CA THR A 17 -3.05 -3.68 -5.98
C THR A 17 -2.81 -2.27 -5.47
N LEU A 18 -3.65 -1.35 -5.94
CA LEU A 18 -3.71 0.03 -5.49
C LEU A 18 -4.97 0.22 -4.64
N ASN A 19 -4.80 0.84 -3.47
CA ASN A 19 -5.88 1.36 -2.64
C ASN A 19 -5.69 2.87 -2.43
N LEU A 20 -6.79 3.62 -2.43
CA LEU A 20 -6.84 5.02 -2.07
C LEU A 20 -8.02 5.24 -1.13
N SER A 21 -7.70 5.64 0.10
CA SER A 21 -8.67 5.93 1.14
C SER A 21 -8.25 7.14 1.96
N GLY A 22 -9.12 7.57 2.85
CA GLY A 22 -8.89 8.79 3.61
C GLY A 22 -10.12 9.17 4.41
N GLY A 23 -9.98 10.23 5.18
CA GLY A 23 -11.00 10.59 6.15
C GLY A 23 -10.74 11.91 6.82
N PHE A 24 -11.79 12.43 7.43
CA PHE A 24 -11.73 13.60 8.29
C PHE A 24 -12.07 13.17 9.71
N TYR A 25 -11.16 13.46 10.64
CA TYR A 25 -11.24 13.03 12.05
C TYR A 25 -11.09 14.27 12.93
N PRO A 26 -12.18 15.03 13.14
CA PRO A 26 -12.15 16.21 14.01
C PRO A 26 -12.07 15.80 15.49
N GLU A 27 -11.60 16.71 16.34
CA GLU A 27 -11.64 16.51 17.81
C GLU A 27 -13.08 16.45 18.35
N GLU A 28 -14.01 17.16 17.68
CA GLU A 28 -15.44 17.16 17.99
C GLU A 28 -16.26 16.87 16.72
N GLY A 29 -17.28 16.03 16.85
CA GLY A 29 -18.18 15.64 15.76
C GLY A 29 -17.87 14.28 15.14
N ASP A 30 -18.59 13.94 14.07
CA ASP A 30 -18.50 12.64 13.44
C ASP A 30 -17.24 12.52 12.57
N SER A 31 -16.53 11.41 12.74
CA SER A 31 -15.43 11.03 11.86
C SER A 31 -15.98 10.44 10.55
N THR A 32 -15.32 10.75 9.45
CA THR A 32 -15.61 10.16 8.15
C THR A 32 -14.44 9.33 7.66
N TYR A 33 -14.73 8.17 7.07
CA TYR A 33 -13.76 7.36 6.34
C TYR A 33 -14.36 6.98 4.99
N LEU A 34 -13.61 7.27 3.95
CA LEU A 34 -14.01 7.09 2.56
C LEU A 34 -12.92 6.35 1.80
N THR A 35 -13.36 5.44 0.95
CA THR A 35 -12.53 4.71 0.01
C THR A 35 -12.89 5.14 -1.40
N TRP A 36 -11.91 5.67 -2.14
CA TRP A 36 -12.07 6.05 -3.55
C TRP A 36 -11.63 4.94 -4.50
N ILE A 37 -10.57 4.21 -4.11
CA ILE A 37 -10.09 3.03 -4.81
C ILE A 37 -9.96 1.95 -3.75
N ASP A 38 -10.81 0.94 -3.81
CA ASP A 38 -10.78 -0.16 -2.84
C ASP A 38 -9.63 -1.12 -3.18
N MET A 39 -9.69 -1.72 -4.37
CA MET A 39 -8.63 -2.59 -4.86
C MET A 39 -8.58 -2.53 -6.39
N MET A 40 -7.65 -1.74 -6.92
CA MET A 40 -7.39 -1.69 -8.36
C MET A 40 -6.17 -2.55 -8.70
N PRO A 41 -6.31 -3.61 -9.51
CA PRO A 41 -5.16 -4.39 -9.97
C PRO A 41 -4.22 -3.54 -10.83
N ILE A 42 -2.93 -3.68 -10.58
CA ILE A 42 -1.85 -3.06 -11.33
C ILE A 42 -1.13 -4.17 -12.09
N GLN A 43 -0.84 -3.95 -13.37
CA GLN A 43 -0.11 -4.90 -14.20
C GLN A 43 1.41 -4.72 -14.05
N ALA A 44 2.17 -5.78 -14.34
CA ALA A 44 3.62 -5.68 -14.41
C ALA A 44 4.04 -4.61 -15.42
N THR A 45 5.12 -3.88 -15.12
CA THR A 45 5.70 -2.77 -15.89
C THR A 45 4.81 -1.53 -16.03
N GLN A 46 3.62 -1.51 -15.44
CA GLN A 46 2.80 -0.31 -15.37
C GLN A 46 3.46 0.74 -14.47
N THR A 47 3.49 1.99 -14.93
CA THR A 47 3.98 3.13 -14.14
C THR A 47 2.83 3.75 -13.36
N ILE A 48 3.06 3.93 -12.07
CA ILE A 48 2.15 4.57 -11.12
C ILE A 48 2.74 5.91 -10.75
N THR A 49 2.09 7.00 -11.15
CA THR A 49 2.51 8.36 -10.78
C THR A 49 1.61 8.88 -9.67
N VAL A 50 2.21 9.33 -8.57
CA VAL A 50 1.49 9.97 -7.46
C VAL A 50 1.97 11.41 -7.35
N SER A 51 1.04 12.37 -7.41
CA SER A 51 1.33 13.79 -7.31
C SER A 51 0.55 14.40 -6.17
N LEU A 52 1.18 15.28 -5.39
CA LEU A 52 0.47 16.07 -4.39
C LEU A 52 0.09 17.42 -5.02
N LEU A 53 -1.21 17.67 -5.12
CA LEU A 53 -1.75 18.93 -5.63
C LEU A 53 -2.30 19.77 -4.48
N ASP A 54 -2.26 21.09 -4.62
CA ASP A 54 -2.83 22.03 -3.63
C ASP A 54 -4.36 21.91 -3.57
N GLU A 55 -4.95 21.74 -4.75
CA GLU A 55 -6.37 21.56 -4.95
C GLU A 55 -6.63 20.48 -6.01
N GLY A 56 -7.80 19.87 -5.93
CA GLY A 56 -8.21 18.83 -6.87
C GLY A 56 -9.68 18.49 -6.72
N VAL A 57 -10.19 17.78 -7.72
CA VAL A 57 -11.56 17.26 -7.73
C VAL A 57 -11.49 15.76 -7.94
N THR A 58 -12.23 15.01 -7.12
CA THR A 58 -12.44 13.58 -7.33
C THR A 58 -13.68 13.39 -8.20
N THR A 59 -13.63 12.47 -9.17
CA THR A 59 -14.78 12.15 -10.02
C THR A 59 -15.89 11.43 -9.24
N HIS A 60 -15.52 10.77 -8.14
CA HIS A 60 -16.44 10.05 -7.26
C HIS A 60 -16.27 10.55 -5.83
N ARG A 61 -17.36 10.49 -5.05
CA ARG A 61 -17.40 10.97 -3.66
C ARG A 61 -16.67 10.07 -2.65
N GLY A 62 -16.14 8.94 -3.09
CA GLY A 62 -15.71 7.84 -2.21
C GLY A 62 -16.89 7.03 -1.72
N LYS A 63 -16.62 5.87 -1.12
CA LYS A 63 -17.62 4.98 -0.51
C LYS A 63 -17.30 4.77 0.97
N THR A 64 -18.32 4.66 1.81
CA THR A 64 -18.15 4.18 3.19
C THR A 64 -17.91 2.66 3.20
N ILE A 65 -17.52 2.12 4.34
CA ILE A 65 -17.38 0.67 4.53
C ILE A 65 -18.71 -0.03 4.26
N GLN A 66 -19.83 0.54 4.73
CA GLN A 66 -21.17 -0.02 4.51
C GLN A 66 -21.57 -0.05 3.03
N GLU A 67 -21.11 0.92 2.22
CA GLU A 67 -21.35 0.93 0.78
C GLU A 67 -20.41 -0.01 -0.01
N LEU A 68 -19.33 -0.47 0.62
CA LEU A 68 -18.38 -1.43 0.05
C LEU A 68 -18.70 -2.88 0.44
N SER A 69 -19.25 -3.09 1.63
CA SER A 69 -19.71 -4.41 2.06
C SER A 69 -20.99 -4.77 1.30
N ASP A 70 -20.98 -5.91 0.61
CA ASP A 70 -22.24 -6.58 0.28
C ASP A 70 -22.90 -6.95 1.63
N ASP A 71 -24.13 -6.46 1.84
CA ASP A 71 -24.83 -6.29 3.13
C ASP A 71 -25.18 -7.59 3.90
N ASP A 72 -24.44 -8.70 3.69
CA ASP A 72 -24.69 -10.03 4.26
C ASP A 72 -23.42 -10.75 4.77
N SER A 73 -22.26 -10.10 4.87
CA SER A 73 -21.10 -10.74 5.53
C SER A 73 -21.33 -10.75 7.05
N GLU A 74 -21.43 -11.94 7.66
CA GLU A 74 -21.42 -12.08 9.12
C GLU A 74 -20.27 -11.25 9.71
N ALA A 75 -20.58 -10.43 10.70
CA ALA A 75 -19.57 -9.60 11.36
C ALA A 75 -18.41 -10.50 11.79
N PHE A 76 -17.19 -10.17 11.35
CA PHE A 76 -16.01 -10.96 11.62
C PHE A 76 -15.84 -11.14 13.14
N ASP A 77 -15.89 -12.39 13.60
CA ASP A 77 -15.74 -12.72 15.01
C ASP A 77 -14.26 -12.69 15.40
N TYR A 78 -13.85 -11.60 16.04
CA TYR A 78 -12.49 -11.42 16.53
C TYR A 78 -12.09 -12.46 17.59
N GLU A 79 -13.06 -13.09 18.30
CA GLU A 79 -12.76 -14.14 19.27
C GLU A 79 -12.36 -15.47 18.61
N GLN A 80 -12.73 -15.67 17.34
CA GLN A 80 -12.35 -16.83 16.54
C GLN A 80 -11.11 -16.57 15.67
N MET A 81 -10.50 -15.38 15.75
CA MET A 81 -9.32 -15.08 14.97
C MET A 81 -8.16 -15.98 15.41
N PRO A 82 -7.60 -16.81 14.51
CA PRO A 82 -6.47 -17.65 14.87
C PRO A 82 -5.26 -16.77 15.25
N PRO A 83 -4.35 -17.27 16.10
CA PRO A 83 -3.10 -16.59 16.39
C PRO A 83 -2.37 -16.18 15.11
N VAL A 84 -1.73 -15.00 15.12
CA VAL A 84 -0.97 -14.50 13.95
C VAL A 84 0.06 -15.52 13.45
N SER A 85 0.68 -16.28 14.36
CA SER A 85 1.60 -17.37 14.02
C SER A 85 0.96 -18.48 13.19
N GLU A 86 -0.30 -18.82 13.45
CA GLU A 86 -1.05 -19.81 12.68
C GLU A 86 -1.44 -19.26 11.31
N MET A 87 -1.90 -18.00 11.24
CA MET A 87 -2.16 -17.33 9.96
C MET A 87 -0.92 -17.30 9.07
N VAL A 88 0.23 -16.97 9.64
CA VAL A 88 1.53 -16.97 8.94
C VAL A 88 1.93 -18.37 8.50
N ALA A 89 1.70 -19.39 9.33
CA ALA A 89 1.95 -20.78 8.95
C ALA A 89 1.08 -21.23 7.77
N GLU A 90 -0.18 -20.80 7.70
CA GLU A 90 -1.06 -21.07 6.55
C GLU A 90 -0.60 -20.32 5.29
N LEU A 91 -0.21 -19.05 5.41
CA LEU A 91 0.31 -18.29 4.27
C LEU A 91 1.58 -18.93 3.67
N LYS A 92 2.47 -19.46 4.52
CA LYS A 92 3.68 -20.18 4.10
C LYS A 92 3.42 -21.47 3.33
N LYS A 93 2.25 -22.08 3.47
CA LYS A 93 1.88 -23.28 2.70
C LYS A 93 1.46 -22.94 1.27
N ARG A 94 1.17 -21.68 0.96
CA ARG A 94 0.75 -21.26 -0.37
C ARG A 94 1.95 -21.26 -1.32
N PRO A 95 1.78 -21.70 -2.58
CA PRO A 95 2.84 -21.61 -3.56
C PRO A 95 3.15 -20.14 -3.87
N LEU A 96 4.42 -19.84 -4.07
CA LEU A 96 4.84 -18.55 -4.61
C LEU A 96 4.44 -18.50 -6.08
N LEU A 97 3.61 -17.51 -6.43
CA LEU A 97 3.09 -17.32 -7.79
C LEU A 97 4.05 -16.55 -8.70
N ARG A 98 5.14 -16.01 -8.13
CA ARG A 98 6.11 -15.17 -8.83
C ARG A 98 7.47 -15.10 -8.11
N SER A 99 8.49 -14.78 -8.89
CA SER A 99 9.84 -14.44 -8.44
C SER A 99 9.86 -13.11 -7.66
N GLU A 100 11.05 -12.71 -7.23
CA GLU A 100 11.32 -11.46 -6.53
C GLU A 100 10.81 -10.26 -7.33
N TYR A 101 10.25 -9.27 -6.63
CA TYR A 101 9.83 -8.03 -7.25
C TYR A 101 11.05 -7.18 -7.58
N THR A 102 10.99 -6.53 -8.74
CA THR A 102 11.89 -5.42 -9.08
C THR A 102 11.08 -4.13 -9.07
N PHE A 103 11.74 -3.03 -8.75
CA PHE A 103 11.12 -1.72 -8.78
C PHE A 103 12.05 -0.67 -9.39
N LYS A 104 11.44 0.27 -10.10
CA LYS A 104 12.04 1.56 -10.44
C LYS A 104 11.21 2.64 -9.77
N PHE A 105 11.86 3.47 -8.98
CA PHE A 105 11.25 4.54 -8.23
C PHE A 105 11.88 5.87 -8.65
N LEU A 106 11.08 6.80 -9.15
CA LEU A 106 11.51 8.16 -9.42
C LEU A 106 11.08 9.04 -8.25
N ALA A 107 12.08 9.58 -7.53
CA ALA A 107 11.88 10.45 -6.40
C ALA A 107 11.49 11.88 -6.83
N PRO A 108 10.99 12.73 -5.91
CA PRO A 108 10.59 14.11 -6.22
C PRO A 108 11.71 14.97 -6.77
N ASP A 109 12.95 14.69 -6.36
CA ASP A 109 14.16 15.37 -6.81
C ASP A 109 14.72 14.80 -8.13
N CYS A 110 13.92 14.00 -8.84
CA CYS A 110 14.29 13.26 -10.05
C CYS A 110 15.38 12.20 -9.85
N THR A 111 15.73 11.86 -8.60
CA THR A 111 16.61 10.72 -8.33
C THR A 111 15.90 9.41 -8.68
N GLN A 112 16.51 8.62 -9.56
CA GLN A 112 16.01 7.29 -9.87
C GLN A 112 16.67 6.24 -8.97
N LEU A 113 15.84 5.51 -8.23
CA LEU A 113 16.22 4.34 -7.45
C LEU A 113 15.74 3.09 -8.18
N ASN A 114 16.63 2.13 -8.38
CA ASN A 114 16.29 0.81 -8.89
C ASN A 114 16.64 -0.20 -7.81
N GLY A 115 15.75 -1.17 -7.58
CA GLY A 115 15.99 -2.19 -6.58
C GLY A 115 15.15 -3.43 -6.80
N GLN A 116 15.30 -4.36 -5.88
CA GLN A 116 14.59 -5.63 -5.89
C GLN A 116 14.36 -6.12 -4.47
N THR A 117 13.36 -6.97 -4.29
CA THR A 117 13.17 -7.70 -3.04
C THR A 117 14.17 -8.83 -2.91
N LEU A 118 14.47 -9.21 -1.67
CA LEU A 118 15.25 -10.40 -1.36
C LEU A 118 14.42 -11.68 -1.56
N PRO A 119 15.06 -12.86 -1.73
CA PRO A 119 14.36 -14.13 -1.90
C PRO A 119 13.42 -14.49 -0.75
N GLU A 120 13.74 -14.09 0.48
CA GLU A 120 12.94 -14.28 1.69
C GLU A 120 11.82 -13.24 1.87
N GLU A 121 11.77 -12.21 1.05
CA GLU A 121 10.74 -11.18 1.12
C GLU A 121 9.54 -11.57 0.26
N GLU A 122 8.42 -11.85 0.91
CA GLU A 122 7.18 -12.22 0.21
C GLU A 122 6.35 -11.03 -0.24
N SER A 123 6.65 -9.82 0.24
CA SER A 123 5.85 -8.63 -0.04
C SER A 123 6.68 -7.37 -0.25
N LEU A 124 6.15 -6.46 -1.07
CA LEU A 124 6.66 -5.12 -1.31
C LEU A 124 5.48 -4.15 -1.26
N ALA A 125 5.62 -3.04 -0.55
CA ALA A 125 4.57 -2.04 -0.42
C ALA A 125 5.11 -0.62 -0.54
N MET A 126 4.39 0.22 -1.28
CA MET A 126 4.53 1.67 -1.24
C MET A 126 3.36 2.27 -0.48
N SER A 127 3.63 3.21 0.41
CA SER A 127 2.60 4.01 1.07
C SER A 127 2.87 5.49 0.85
N VAL A 128 1.80 6.24 0.58
CA VAL A 128 1.81 7.70 0.54
C VAL A 128 0.74 8.21 1.49
N ILE A 129 1.17 8.84 2.58
CA ILE A 129 0.28 9.28 3.66
C ILE A 129 0.37 10.80 3.80
N TRP A 130 -0.75 11.47 3.61
CA TRP A 130 -0.89 12.89 3.90
C TRP A 130 -1.85 13.12 5.06
N HIS A 131 -1.47 14.01 5.97
CA HIS A 131 -2.29 14.38 7.11
C HIS A 131 -2.26 15.89 7.32
N ALA A 132 -3.43 16.52 7.39
CA ALA A 132 -3.56 17.97 7.50
C ALA A 132 -2.86 18.56 8.74
N LEU A 133 -2.83 17.80 9.85
CA LEU A 133 -2.15 18.21 11.08
C LEU A 133 -0.62 18.06 11.06
N HIS A 134 -0.02 17.52 9.99
CA HIS A 134 1.44 17.46 9.88
C HIS A 134 2.01 18.85 9.60
N ARG A 135 2.92 19.30 10.45
CA ARG A 135 3.46 20.67 10.45
C ARG A 135 4.16 21.10 9.17
N ASP A 136 4.68 20.16 8.37
CA ASP A 136 5.38 20.45 7.12
C ASP A 136 4.44 20.43 5.90
N GLY A 137 3.17 20.04 6.05
CA GLY A 137 2.20 19.98 4.95
C GLY A 137 2.53 18.95 3.88
N LYS A 138 3.59 18.14 4.05
CA LYS A 138 4.08 17.20 3.04
C LYS A 138 3.46 15.81 3.24
N ALA A 139 3.21 15.12 2.13
CA ALA A 139 2.87 13.69 2.18
C ALA A 139 4.14 12.87 2.43
N ARG A 140 4.06 11.84 3.27
CA ARG A 140 5.17 10.93 3.53
C ARG A 140 5.07 9.76 2.58
N VAL A 141 6.14 9.49 1.86
CA VAL A 141 6.27 8.35 0.94
C VAL A 141 7.23 7.35 1.57
N SER A 142 6.84 6.08 1.62
CA SER A 142 7.75 4.99 1.94
C SER A 142 7.58 3.85 0.95
N LEU A 143 8.67 3.19 0.60
CA LEU A 143 8.72 1.92 -0.13
C LEU A 143 9.46 0.93 0.75
N HIS A 144 8.84 -0.20 1.06
CA HIS A 144 9.42 -1.19 1.96
C HIS A 144 8.97 -2.60 1.59
N SER A 145 9.79 -3.59 1.92
CA SER A 145 9.46 -5.01 1.80
C SER A 145 9.35 -5.64 3.18
N SER A 146 8.64 -6.76 3.24
CA SER A 146 8.52 -7.52 4.48
C SER A 146 8.48 -9.03 4.23
N THR A 147 8.97 -9.77 5.21
CA THR A 147 8.83 -11.23 5.27
C THR A 147 7.60 -11.60 6.08
N LEU A 148 7.00 -12.75 5.80
CA LEU A 148 5.87 -13.27 6.59
C LEU A 148 6.23 -13.46 8.08
N GLU A 149 7.48 -13.83 8.36
CA GLU A 149 8.00 -13.97 9.73
C GLU A 149 8.13 -12.61 10.41
N GLY A 150 8.62 -11.61 9.69
CA GLY A 150 8.70 -10.24 10.18
C GLY A 150 7.33 -9.69 10.52
N LEU A 151 6.32 -9.95 9.68
CA LEU A 151 4.93 -9.59 9.96
C LEU A 151 4.41 -10.29 11.23
N ALA A 152 4.77 -11.56 11.45
CA ALA A 152 4.33 -12.34 12.62
C ALA A 152 4.75 -11.70 13.96
N VAL A 153 5.97 -11.16 13.99
CA VAL A 153 6.57 -10.58 15.21
C VAL A 153 6.59 -9.05 15.20
N ARG A 154 5.94 -8.42 14.20
CA ARG A 154 5.97 -6.96 13.98
C ARG A 154 7.40 -6.41 13.91
N ALA A 155 8.30 -7.15 13.27
CA ALA A 155 9.66 -6.70 13.01
C ALA A 155 9.64 -5.47 12.09
N PRO A 156 10.68 -4.62 12.15
CA PRO A 156 10.87 -3.56 11.17
C PRO A 156 10.87 -4.12 9.74
N SER A 157 10.14 -3.46 8.85
CA SER A 157 10.22 -3.71 7.42
C SER A 157 11.60 -3.32 6.87
N ASN A 158 11.96 -3.86 5.71
CA ASN A 158 13.15 -3.44 4.99
C ASN A 158 12.81 -2.21 4.15
N ASP A 159 13.29 -1.04 4.56
CA ASP A 159 13.03 0.23 3.88
C ASP A 159 13.92 0.41 2.64
N HIS A 160 13.31 0.58 1.48
CA HIS A 160 14.00 0.87 0.21
C HIS A 160 14.08 2.37 -0.10
N ALA A 161 13.01 3.11 0.24
CA ALA A 161 12.92 4.54 -0.02
C ALA A 161 12.05 5.24 1.01
N ARG A 162 12.45 6.46 1.39
CA ARG A 162 11.65 7.36 2.24
C ARG A 162 11.79 8.79 1.76
N TYR A 163 10.67 9.39 1.38
CA TYR A 163 10.62 10.75 0.84
C TYR A 163 9.46 11.55 1.46
N LYS A 164 9.51 12.85 1.24
CA LYS A 164 8.39 13.75 1.52
C LYS A 164 8.00 14.44 0.23
N LEU A 165 6.71 14.37 -0.11
CA LEU A 165 6.13 15.00 -1.29
C LEU A 165 5.50 16.33 -0.89
N GLY A 166 6.01 17.42 -1.44
CA GLY A 166 5.42 18.75 -1.38
C GLY A 166 4.38 18.97 -2.47
N ILE A 167 3.66 20.08 -2.37
CA ILE A 167 2.69 20.51 -3.39
C ILE A 167 3.41 20.74 -4.72
N GLY A 168 2.83 20.21 -5.80
CA GLY A 168 3.37 20.27 -7.16
C GLY A 168 4.47 19.23 -7.44
N GLU A 169 4.87 18.44 -6.44
CA GLU A 169 5.85 17.37 -6.61
C GLU A 169 5.15 16.04 -6.93
N SER A 170 5.89 15.16 -7.61
CA SER A 170 5.43 13.83 -7.99
C SER A 170 6.49 12.76 -7.69
N ILE A 171 6.02 11.52 -7.54
CA ILE A 171 6.86 10.32 -7.57
C ILE A 171 6.31 9.35 -8.59
N GLU A 172 7.17 8.47 -9.10
CA GLU A 172 6.77 7.37 -9.97
C GLU A 172 7.25 6.04 -9.41
N LEU A 173 6.40 5.02 -9.52
CA LEU A 173 6.74 3.64 -9.21
C LEU A 173 6.40 2.77 -10.41
N GLN A 174 7.39 2.06 -10.92
CA GLN A 174 7.20 0.97 -11.87
C GLN A 174 7.62 -0.33 -11.21
N LEU A 175 6.77 -1.35 -11.30
CA LEU A 175 6.97 -2.66 -10.70
C LEU A 175 7.23 -3.71 -11.78
N GLY A 176 8.05 -4.70 -11.47
CA GLY A 176 8.29 -5.88 -12.30
C GLY A 176 8.65 -7.07 -11.43
N THR A 177 9.06 -8.16 -12.06
CA THR A 177 9.66 -9.31 -11.38
C THR A 177 10.96 -9.69 -12.06
N LEU A 178 11.85 -10.37 -11.33
CA LEU A 178 12.99 -10.99 -11.97
C LEU A 178 12.52 -12.06 -12.96
N PRO A 179 13.22 -12.25 -14.11
CA PRO A 179 12.95 -13.39 -14.97
C PRO A 179 13.08 -14.68 -14.15
N ALA A 180 12.15 -15.62 -14.35
CA ALA A 180 12.38 -16.97 -13.84
C ALA A 180 13.66 -17.53 -14.51
N PRO A 181 14.53 -18.23 -13.76
CA PRO A 181 15.74 -18.83 -14.30
C PRO A 181 15.47 -19.89 -15.37
#